data_AF-A0A2A3ZHB1-F1
#
_entry.id   AF-A0A2A3ZHB1-F1
#
_cell.length_a   1.000
_cell.length_b   1.000
_cell.length_c   1.000
_cell.angle_alpha   90.00
_cell.angle_beta   90.00
_cell.angle_gamma   90.00
#
_symmetry.space_group_name_H-M   'P 1'
#
loop_
_entity.id
_entity.type
_entity.pdbx_description
1 polymer ?
#
loop_
_entity_poly.entity_id
_entity_poly.type
_entity_poly.pdbx_seq_one_letter_code
_entity_poly.pdbx_strand_id
1 'polypeptide(L)'
;MDTTAQAPQTANARSLLLPYTLTLISAMIVIQFVIALTGGEVTILAGVLTAIVAIGIAAWVVISRSKLLHVRFGLVIAHVIAYVAVTTSFNLHAVIRAMLAGGDAQVQSVAHTLLGSSWFGATLVMSATWGLGLLIHLLGSVLGRGWED
;
A
#
# COMPACT_ATOMS: atom_id res chain seq x y z
N MET A 1 31.30 22.48 33.25
CA MET A 1 31.18 22.15 31.82
C MET A 1 29.88 21.38 31.71
N ASP A 2 28.77 22.10 31.49
CA ASP A 2 27.43 21.50 31.46
C ASP A 2 27.21 20.83 30.11
N THR A 3 27.33 19.51 30.07
CA THR A 3 26.85 18.69 28.95
C THR A 3 25.36 18.46 29.17
N THR A 4 24.54 19.45 28.86
CA THR A 4 23.11 19.22 28.68
C THR A 4 22.95 18.27 27.50
N ALA A 5 22.63 17.01 27.78
CA ALA A 5 22.29 16.02 26.79
C ALA A 5 21.10 16.56 25.98
N GLN A 6 21.38 17.05 24.78
CA GLN A 6 20.36 17.56 23.87
C GLN A 6 19.45 16.38 23.53
N ALA A 7 18.21 16.44 24.02
CA ALA A 7 17.22 15.40 23.75
C ALA A 7 17.17 15.15 22.23
N PRO A 8 17.19 13.88 21.76
CA PRO A 8 17.18 13.59 20.34
C PRO A 8 16.00 14.31 19.70
N GLN A 9 16.29 15.17 18.73
CA GLN A 9 15.25 15.89 18.02
C GLN A 9 14.43 14.88 17.23
N THR A 10 13.30 14.45 17.79
CA THR A 10 12.42 13.47 17.17
C THR A 10 11.92 14.06 15.86
N ALA A 11 12.34 13.48 14.73
CA ALA A 11 11.83 13.90 13.42
C ALA A 11 10.30 13.88 13.45
N ASN A 12 9.66 14.97 13.02
CA ASN A 12 8.21 15.10 13.03
C ASN A 12 7.58 14.14 12.01
N ALA A 13 7.39 12.89 12.43
CA ALA A 13 6.86 11.79 11.62
C ALA A 13 5.51 12.14 10.99
N ARG A 14 4.66 12.89 11.71
CA ARG A 14 3.35 13.32 11.21
C ARG A 14 3.50 14.21 9.97
N SER A 15 4.39 15.19 10.00
CA SER A 15 4.62 16.11 8.87
C SER A 15 5.14 15.41 7.60
N LEU A 16 5.73 14.23 7.74
CA LEU A 16 6.26 13.43 6.63
C LEU A 16 5.27 12.35 6.15
N LEU A 17 4.76 11.56 7.07
CA LEU A 17 3.96 10.37 6.76
C LEU A 17 2.49 10.71 6.50
N LEU A 18 1.93 11.74 7.13
CA LEU A 18 0.52 12.10 6.89
C LEU A 18 0.27 12.56 5.44
N PRO A 19 1.06 13.48 4.86
CA PRO A 19 0.88 13.85 3.45
C PRO A 19 1.05 12.64 2.53
N TYR A 20 2.06 11.79 2.79
CA TYR A 20 2.29 10.57 2.03
C TYR A 20 1.08 9.62 2.06
N THR A 21 0.52 9.36 3.24
CA THR A 21 -0.70 8.55 3.40
C THR A 21 -1.88 9.14 2.63
N LEU A 22 -2.13 10.44 2.76
CA LEU A 22 -3.25 11.10 2.08
C LEU A 22 -3.10 11.08 0.57
N THR A 23 -1.89 11.29 0.06
CA THR A 23 -1.58 11.18 -1.37
C THR A 23 -1.83 9.77 -1.88
N LEU A 24 -1.40 8.74 -1.15
CA LEU A 24 -1.63 7.35 -1.55
C LEU A 24 -3.11 6.96 -1.52
N ILE A 25 -3.84 7.33 -0.46
CA ILE A 25 -5.29 7.09 -0.38
C ILE A 25 -5.98 7.76 -1.58
N SER A 26 -5.65 9.02 -1.87
CA SER A 26 -6.24 9.75 -2.99
C SER A 26 -5.93 9.09 -4.34
N ALA A 27 -4.67 8.67 -4.56
CA ALA A 27 -4.28 7.96 -5.77
C ALA A 27 -5.03 6.63 -5.93
N MET A 28 -5.16 5.86 -4.84
CA MET A 28 -5.89 4.60 -4.87
C MET A 28 -7.38 4.82 -5.14
N ILE A 29 -8.00 5.83 -4.53
CA ILE A 29 -9.41 6.20 -4.82
C ILE A 29 -9.59 6.45 -6.31
N VAL A 30 -8.72 7.25 -6.94
CA VAL A 30 -8.77 7.54 -8.38
C VAL A 30 -8.68 6.25 -9.20
N ILE A 31 -7.74 5.35 -8.88
CA ILE A 31 -7.60 4.07 -9.58
C ILE A 31 -8.88 3.23 -9.43
N GLN A 32 -9.45 3.13 -8.23
CA GLN A 32 -10.68 2.38 -8.01
C GLN A 32 -11.86 2.98 -8.78
N PHE A 33 -11.97 4.31 -8.87
CA PHE A 33 -12.96 4.97 -9.72
C PHE A 33 -12.75 4.66 -11.21
N VAL A 34 -11.51 4.69 -11.71
CA VAL A 34 -11.22 4.33 -13.10
C VAL A 34 -11.64 2.89 -13.40
N ILE A 35 -11.35 1.94 -12.49
CA ILE A 35 -11.79 0.54 -12.64
C ILE A 35 -13.31 0.46 -12.70
N ALA A 36 -14.01 1.13 -11.78
CA ALA A 36 -15.48 1.13 -11.74
C ALA A 36 -16.10 1.70 -13.04
N LEU A 37 -15.53 2.78 -13.57
CA LEU A 37 -16.01 3.45 -14.79
C LEU A 37 -15.66 2.70 -16.08
N THR A 38 -14.67 1.79 -16.05
CA THR A 38 -14.21 1.03 -17.23
C THR A 38 -14.76 -0.40 -17.30
N GLY A 39 -15.87 -0.67 -16.59
CA GLY A 39 -16.57 -1.96 -16.60
C GLY A 39 -16.26 -2.86 -15.40
N GLY A 40 -15.49 -2.37 -14.42
CA GLY A 40 -15.25 -3.06 -13.15
C GLY A 40 -14.29 -4.25 -13.23
N GLU A 41 -13.64 -4.48 -14.37
CA GLU A 41 -12.53 -5.43 -14.50
C GLU A 41 -11.19 -4.72 -14.30
N VAL A 42 -10.19 -5.42 -13.77
CA VAL A 42 -8.83 -4.92 -13.68
C VAL A 42 -8.17 -5.03 -15.05
N THR A 43 -8.15 -3.91 -15.77
CA THR A 43 -7.58 -3.81 -17.13
C THR A 43 -6.09 -3.45 -17.12
N ILE A 44 -5.46 -3.47 -18.29
CA ILE A 44 -4.08 -2.99 -18.49
C ILE A 44 -3.94 -1.54 -18.01
N LEU A 45 -4.94 -0.68 -18.25
CA LEU A 45 -4.93 0.71 -17.77
C LEU A 45 -4.83 0.77 -16.24
N ALA A 46 -5.64 -0.02 -15.52
CA ALA A 46 -5.57 -0.09 -14.06
C ALA A 46 -4.20 -0.60 -13.58
N GLY A 47 -3.63 -1.59 -14.28
CA GLY A 47 -2.28 -2.08 -14.03
C GLY A 47 -1.21 -0.98 -14.21
N VAL A 48 -1.27 -0.23 -15.30
CA VAL A 48 -0.34 0.88 -15.58
C VAL A 48 -0.47 1.99 -14.54
N LEU A 49 -1.68 2.40 -14.17
CA LEU A 49 -1.89 3.40 -13.12
C LEU A 49 -1.33 2.94 -11.77
N THR A 50 -1.52 1.67 -11.43
CA THR A 50 -0.96 1.07 -10.20
C THR A 50 0.58 1.02 -10.26
N ALA A 51 1.16 0.71 -11.41
CA ALA A 51 2.60 0.76 -11.61
C ALA A 51 3.17 2.19 -11.46
N ILE A 52 2.45 3.20 -11.96
CA ILE A 52 2.81 4.61 -11.76
C ILE A 52 2.82 4.96 -10.26
N VAL A 53 1.82 4.50 -9.50
CA VAL A 53 1.80 4.68 -8.03
C VAL A 53 3.00 3.99 -7.38
N ALA A 54 3.36 2.76 -7.79
CA ALA A 54 4.53 2.06 -7.28
C ALA A 54 5.84 2.82 -7.56
N ILE A 55 6.01 3.36 -8.77
CA ILE A 55 7.15 4.22 -9.13
C ILE A 55 7.15 5.49 -8.28
N GLY A 56 5.99 6.12 -8.09
CA GLY A 56 5.84 7.31 -7.25
C GLY A 56 6.23 7.04 -5.79
N ILE A 57 5.87 5.88 -5.25
CA ILE A 57 6.29 5.43 -3.92
C ILE A 57 7.81 5.27 -3.86
N ALA A 58 8.41 4.55 -4.82
CA ALA A 58 9.85 4.35 -4.86
C ALA A 58 10.61 5.68 -4.94
N ALA A 59 10.17 6.58 -5.82
CA ALA A 59 10.74 7.92 -5.95
C ALA A 59 10.61 8.72 -4.65
N TRP A 60 9.44 8.71 -4.02
CA TRP A 60 9.21 9.41 -2.75
C TRP A 60 10.11 8.86 -1.63
N VAL A 61 10.27 7.54 -1.53
CA VAL A 61 11.18 6.90 -0.57
C VAL A 61 12.62 7.32 -0.80
N VAL A 62 13.09 7.35 -2.06
CA VAL A 62 14.45 7.79 -2.40
C VAL A 62 14.67 9.25 -2.00
N ILE A 63 13.75 10.14 -2.36
CA ILE A 63 13.83 11.59 -2.07
C ILE A 63 13.74 11.85 -0.56
N SER A 64 12.89 11.10 0.16
CA SER A 64 12.62 11.30 1.58
C SER A 64 13.50 10.43 2.49
N ARG A 65 14.44 9.66 1.92
CA ARG A 65 15.22 8.63 2.64
C ARG A 65 15.90 9.18 3.88
N SER A 66 16.57 10.32 3.78
CA SER A 66 17.26 10.94 4.91
C SER A 66 16.30 11.22 6.07
N LYS A 67 15.13 11.79 5.79
CA LYS A 67 14.10 12.08 6.80
C LYS A 67 13.49 10.80 7.38
N LEU A 68 13.22 9.79 6.55
CA LEU A 68 12.68 8.49 6.97
C LEU A 68 13.63 7.75 7.90
N LEU A 69 14.95 7.87 7.70
CA LEU A 69 15.93 7.22 8.56
C LEU A 69 16.00 7.83 9.97
N HIS A 70 15.57 9.09 10.14
CA HIS A 70 15.47 9.78 11.44
C HIS A 70 14.13 9.51 12.16
N VAL A 71 13.15 8.90 11.49
CA VAL A 71 11.92 8.42 12.10
C VAL A 71 12.13 6.96 12.51
N ARG A 72 11.82 6.61 13.77
CA ARG A 72 11.90 5.21 14.23
C ARG A 72 10.98 4.35 13.36
N PHE A 73 11.55 3.33 12.71
CA PHE A 73 10.88 2.47 11.72
C PHE A 73 10.26 3.21 10.52
N GLY A 74 10.74 4.40 10.15
CA GLY A 74 10.13 5.23 9.11
C GLY A 74 9.95 4.54 7.76
N LEU A 75 10.94 3.76 7.32
CA LEU A 75 10.86 2.97 6.07
C LEU A 75 9.80 1.86 6.15
N VAL A 76 9.74 1.14 7.28
CA VAL A 76 8.71 0.11 7.49
C VAL A 76 7.34 0.73 7.51
N ILE A 77 7.14 1.82 8.26
CA ILE A 77 5.85 2.49 8.36
C ILE A 77 5.39 2.98 6.98
N ALA A 78 6.31 3.57 6.18
CA ALA A 78 5.99 3.98 4.81
C ALA A 78 5.56 2.79 3.95
N HIS A 79 6.27 1.65 4.01
CA HIS A 79 5.90 0.46 3.25
C HIS A 79 4.60 -0.19 3.75
N VAL A 80 4.33 -0.17 5.06
CA VAL A 80 3.03 -0.60 5.64
C VAL A 80 1.90 0.26 5.11
N ILE A 81 2.05 1.59 5.09
CA ILE A 81 1.05 2.51 4.54
C ILE A 81 0.80 2.18 3.07
N ALA A 82 1.86 1.98 2.28
CA ALA A 82 1.73 1.61 0.87
C ALA A 82 1.01 0.26 0.68
N TYR A 83 1.44 -0.78 1.42
CA TYR A 83 0.83 -2.10 1.40
C TYR A 83 -0.66 -2.02 1.75
N VAL A 84 -1.01 -1.37 2.86
CA VAL A 84 -2.40 -1.27 3.32
C VAL A 84 -3.24 -0.47 2.33
N ALA A 85 -2.76 0.68 1.85
CA ALA A 85 -3.51 1.51 0.90
C ALA A 85 -3.79 0.75 -0.41
N VAL A 86 -2.76 0.15 -1.01
CA VAL A 86 -2.90 -0.57 -2.29
C VAL A 86 -3.74 -1.83 -2.09
N THR A 87 -3.33 -2.74 -1.22
CA THR A 87 -3.96 -4.05 -1.06
C THR A 87 -5.39 -3.93 -0.54
N THR A 88 -5.65 -3.06 0.44
CA THR A 88 -7.02 -2.89 0.96
C THR A 88 -7.94 -2.29 -0.09
N SER A 89 -7.48 -1.33 -0.90
CA SER A 89 -8.34 -0.72 -1.92
C SER A 89 -8.84 -1.74 -2.96
N PHE A 90 -7.94 -2.61 -3.45
CA PHE A 90 -8.32 -3.65 -4.40
C PHE A 90 -9.16 -4.76 -3.77
N ASN A 91 -8.83 -5.22 -2.56
CA ASN A 91 -9.65 -6.22 -1.87
C ASN A 91 -11.05 -5.68 -1.56
N LEU A 92 -11.15 -4.45 -1.09
CA LEU A 92 -12.44 -3.82 -0.80
C LEU A 92 -13.29 -3.69 -2.06
N HIS A 93 -12.71 -3.27 -3.19
CA HIS A 93 -13.44 -3.19 -4.45
C HIS A 93 -13.89 -4.58 -4.91
N ALA A 94 -13.03 -5.60 -4.85
CA ALA A 94 -13.40 -6.97 -5.18
C ALA A 94 -14.57 -7.48 -4.32
N VAL A 95 -14.56 -7.19 -3.01
CA VAL A 95 -15.64 -7.55 -2.07
C VAL A 95 -16.94 -6.82 -2.43
N ILE A 96 -16.90 -5.51 -2.66
CA ILE A 96 -18.08 -4.74 -3.08
C ILE A 96 -18.67 -5.32 -4.37
N ARG A 97 -17.81 -5.64 -5.34
CA ARG A 97 -18.25 -6.22 -6.61
C ARG A 97 -18.88 -7.61 -6.43
N ALA A 98 -18.29 -8.45 -5.59
CA ALA A 98 -18.85 -9.76 -5.28
C ALA A 98 -20.20 -9.66 -4.56
N MET A 99 -20.36 -8.71 -3.63
CA MET A 99 -21.63 -8.46 -2.94
C MET A 99 -22.71 -7.97 -3.90
N LEU A 100 -22.37 -7.06 -4.82
CA LEU A 100 -23.31 -6.56 -5.83
C LEU A 100 -23.72 -7.65 -6.85
N ALA A 101 -22.81 -8.58 -7.17
CA ALA A 101 -23.13 -9.73 -8.03
C ALA A 101 -23.95 -10.81 -7.29
N GLY A 102 -23.66 -11.04 -6.00
CA GLY A 102 -24.26 -12.10 -5.18
C GLY A 102 -25.73 -11.91 -4.80
N GLY A 103 -26.33 -10.74 -5.07
CA GLY A 103 -27.75 -10.48 -4.79
C GLY A 103 -28.71 -11.42 -5.53
N ASP A 104 -28.35 -11.84 -6.75
CA ASP A 104 -29.16 -12.71 -7.62
C ASP A 104 -28.37 -13.90 -8.22
N ALA A 105 -27.08 -14.06 -7.88
CA ALA A 105 -26.17 -14.99 -8.56
C ALA A 105 -26.03 -16.37 -7.90
N GLN A 106 -25.97 -17.42 -8.72
CA GLN A 106 -25.52 -18.75 -8.31
C GLN A 106 -24.05 -18.72 -7.85
N VAL A 107 -23.70 -19.61 -6.91
CA VAL A 107 -22.34 -19.77 -6.34
C VAL A 107 -21.23 -19.81 -7.40
N GLN A 108 -21.49 -20.41 -8.57
CA GLN A 108 -20.54 -20.43 -9.70
C GLN A 108 -20.19 -19.04 -10.26
N SER A 109 -21.15 -18.12 -10.30
CA SER A 109 -20.91 -16.75 -10.78
C SER A 109 -20.00 -15.98 -9.82
N VAL A 110 -20.24 -16.08 -8.51
CA VAL A 110 -19.39 -15.45 -7.49
C VAL A 110 -17.97 -16.04 -7.53
N ALA A 111 -17.86 -17.38 -7.69
CA ALA A 111 -16.58 -18.05 -7.82
C ALA A 111 -15.82 -17.61 -9.08
N HIS A 112 -16.49 -17.47 -10.23
CA HIS A 112 -15.87 -16.95 -11.46
C HIS A 112 -15.38 -15.51 -11.28
N THR A 113 -16.17 -14.64 -10.66
CA THR A 113 -15.78 -13.25 -10.39
C THR A 113 -14.57 -13.15 -9.48
N LEU A 114 -14.42 -14.03 -8.48
CA LEU A 114 -13.31 -13.95 -7.53
C LEU A 114 -12.05 -14.72 -7.96
N LEU A 115 -12.21 -15.87 -8.60
CA LEU A 115 -11.10 -16.79 -8.91
C LEU A 115 -10.77 -16.87 -10.41
N GLY A 116 -11.75 -16.68 -11.28
CA GLY A 116 -11.59 -16.76 -12.73
C GLY A 116 -11.32 -15.42 -13.42
N SER A 117 -11.45 -14.30 -12.70
CA SER A 117 -11.32 -12.96 -13.27
C SER A 117 -9.94 -12.33 -13.01
N SER A 118 -9.73 -11.18 -13.65
CA SER A 118 -8.57 -10.31 -13.44
C SER A 118 -8.34 -9.92 -11.97
N TRP A 119 -9.39 -9.99 -11.13
CA TRP A 119 -9.34 -9.68 -9.71
C TRP A 119 -8.52 -10.68 -8.89
N PHE A 120 -8.48 -11.95 -9.28
CA PHE A 120 -7.64 -12.94 -8.60
C PHE A 120 -6.17 -12.56 -8.70
N GLY A 121 -5.71 -12.27 -9.92
CA GLY A 121 -4.34 -11.81 -10.17
C GLY A 121 -4.06 -10.49 -9.43
N ALA A 122 -4.95 -9.51 -9.57
CA ALA A 122 -4.80 -8.20 -8.94
C ALA A 122 -4.75 -8.28 -7.41
N THR A 123 -5.53 -9.15 -6.76
CA THR A 123 -5.51 -9.26 -5.30
C THR A 123 -4.38 -10.18 -4.83
N LEU A 124 -4.18 -11.35 -5.43
CA LEU A 124 -3.18 -12.33 -4.99
C LEU A 124 -1.76 -11.91 -5.30
N VAL A 125 -1.46 -11.60 -6.58
CA VAL A 125 -0.08 -11.29 -7.01
C VAL A 125 0.39 -10.00 -6.36
N MET A 126 -0.49 -8.99 -6.25
CA MET A 126 -0.14 -7.78 -5.52
C MET A 126 0.08 -8.05 -4.04
N SER A 127 -0.84 -8.74 -3.35
CA SER A 127 -0.66 -9.02 -1.91
C SER A 127 0.66 -9.76 -1.65
N ALA A 128 1.01 -10.74 -2.49
CA ALA A 128 2.27 -11.46 -2.41
C ALA A 128 3.49 -10.54 -2.65
N THR A 129 3.47 -9.73 -3.71
CA THR A 129 4.60 -8.86 -4.09
C THR A 129 4.84 -7.76 -3.06
N TRP A 130 3.78 -7.03 -2.69
CA TRP A 130 3.86 -5.97 -1.70
C TRP A 130 4.16 -6.52 -0.30
N GLY A 131 3.59 -7.69 0.03
CA GLY A 131 3.82 -8.40 1.29
C GLY A 131 5.26 -8.92 1.43
N LEU A 132 5.86 -9.44 0.35
CA LEU A 132 7.28 -9.81 0.33
C LEU A 132 8.16 -8.58 0.55
N GLY A 133 7.87 -7.46 -0.12
CA GLY A 133 8.55 -6.20 0.12
C GLY A 133 8.44 -5.75 1.59
N LEU A 134 7.27 -5.91 2.20
CA LEU A 134 7.06 -5.58 3.61
C LEU A 134 7.90 -6.48 4.53
N LEU A 135 7.91 -7.79 4.26
CA LEU A 135 8.71 -8.76 5.01
C LEU A 135 10.20 -8.39 4.97
N ILE A 136 10.72 -8.01 3.80
CA ILE A 136 12.11 -7.57 3.65
C ILE A 136 12.39 -6.33 4.53
N HIS A 137 11.51 -5.33 4.53
CA HIS A 137 11.68 -4.13 5.35
C HIS A 137 11.58 -4.42 6.86
N LEU A 138 10.70 -5.34 7.25
CA LEU A 138 10.57 -5.79 8.64
C LEU A 138 11.83 -6.53 9.10
N LEU A 139 12.33 -7.49 8.30
CA LEU A 139 13.58 -8.20 8.57
C LEU A 139 14.75 -7.23 8.68
N GLY A 140 14.87 -6.29 7.74
CA GLY A 140 15.92 -5.26 7.79
C GLY A 140 15.83 -4.37 9.04
N SER A 141 14.63 -4.12 9.57
CA SER A 141 14.45 -3.33 10.78
C SER A 141 14.83 -4.11 12.04
N VAL A 142 14.42 -5.37 12.13
CA VAL A 142 14.79 -6.27 13.24
C VAL A 142 16.30 -6.48 13.29
N LEU A 143 16.93 -6.77 12.15
CA LEU A 143 18.37 -7.04 12.06
C LEU A 143 19.24 -5.78 12.22
N GLY A 144 18.75 -4.61 11.79
CA GLY A 144 19.54 -3.40 11.72
C GLY A 144 19.56 -2.56 13.00
N ARG A 145 18.39 -2.37 13.63
CA ARG A 145 18.26 -1.45 14.79
C ARG A 145 17.73 -2.11 16.06
N GLY A 146 17.40 -3.40 16.03
CA GLY A 146 16.61 -4.04 17.08
C GLY A 146 15.14 -3.61 17.04
N TRP A 147 14.24 -4.46 17.55
CA TRP A 147 12.82 -4.14 17.71
C TRP A 147 12.53 -3.49 19.07
N GLU A 148 13.27 -3.91 20.09
CA GLU A 148 13.17 -3.46 21.47
C GLU A 148 14.48 -2.75 21.83
N ASP A 149 14.54 -1.45 21.57
CA ASP A 149 15.41 -0.43 22.18
C ASP A 149 14.78 0.97 21.97
#